data_AF-A0A3S1D5H3-F1
#
_entry.id   AF-A0A3S1D5H3-F1
#
_cell.length_a   1.000
_cell.length_b   1.000
_cell.length_c   1.000
_cell.angle_alpha   90.00
_cell.angle_beta   90.00
_cell.angle_gamma   90.00
#
_symmetry.space_group_name_H-M   'P 1'
#
loop_
_entity.id
_entity.type
_entity.pdbx_description
1 polymer ?
#
loop_
_entity_poly.entity_id
_entity_poly.type
_entity_poly.pdbx_seq_one_letter_code
_entity_poly.pdbx_strand_id
1 'polypeptide(L)'
;MSTEQNQPKEFDAVRGEEVASPLDGSVLGGIQGVKRRLTNSHSDVKIAALNDAIKYGDIGLDLVIDALQDSSQQVQLVAAKLLQQNGGEKAQKALLTFSKLDIISPKNIALRRVLDKILTILEERVPDIASALQPGLTREEIDKITKDFPLKLPEEVYELYQWRNGISGYVGFGLTWNGIQGGFSPLAEAIEDFYNVKQRGCPSNFLRLFLFIHYLGGDYFAVSLDNATYPIIHFTEDNEITIQNFLGLQRFSPSLTTLLYAIVECFQVNAIYISTPSNDDSSLEFNYDKVRNIIRKYNTSNLKIYNS
;
A
#
# COMPACT_ATOMS: atom_id res chain seq x y z
N MET A 1 21.68 24.39 -64.69
CA MET A 1 21.93 22.95 -64.44
C MET A 1 23.39 22.83 -64.02
N SER A 2 23.67 22.09 -62.93
CA SER A 2 24.95 21.48 -62.49
C SER A 2 26.27 22.28 -62.68
N THR A 3 27.20 22.39 -61.74
CA THR A 3 27.55 21.58 -60.55
C THR A 3 27.72 22.53 -59.32
N GLU A 4 28.42 22.28 -58.20
CA GLU A 4 29.29 21.19 -57.69
C GLU A 4 29.12 21.00 -56.16
N GLN A 5 29.98 20.21 -55.50
CA GLN A 5 29.95 19.95 -54.05
C GLN A 5 30.82 20.94 -53.26
N ASN A 6 30.49 21.21 -52.00
CA ASN A 6 31.44 21.82 -51.07
C ASN A 6 31.24 21.33 -49.62
N GLN A 7 32.13 20.45 -49.16
CA GLN A 7 32.25 19.99 -47.77
C GLN A 7 33.67 20.30 -47.26
N PRO A 8 33.86 21.11 -46.20
CA PRO A 8 35.12 21.22 -45.49
C PRO A 8 35.46 19.93 -44.74
N LYS A 9 36.76 19.67 -44.52
CA LYS A 9 37.29 18.43 -43.92
C LYS A 9 37.86 18.63 -42.51
N GLU A 10 38.08 17.49 -41.87
CA GLU A 10 38.37 17.13 -40.47
C GLU A 10 39.43 17.92 -39.65
N PHE A 11 40.06 18.99 -40.16
CA PHE A 11 41.25 19.61 -39.52
C PHE A 11 41.28 21.15 -39.43
N ASP A 12 40.13 21.82 -39.47
CA ASP A 12 40.07 23.27 -39.14
C ASP A 12 40.15 23.50 -37.61
N ALA A 13 41.39 23.51 -37.10
CA ALA A 13 41.68 23.80 -35.70
C ALA A 13 42.07 25.27 -35.50
N VAL A 14 41.21 26.04 -34.83
CA VAL A 14 41.54 27.40 -34.35
C VAL A 14 41.60 27.38 -32.82
N ARG A 15 42.75 27.82 -32.27
CA ARG A 15 42.95 27.97 -30.82
C ARG A 15 42.15 29.16 -30.27
N GLY A 16 41.52 28.96 -29.12
CA GLY A 16 41.01 30.00 -28.22
C GLY A 16 41.42 29.67 -26.78
N GLU A 17 41.73 30.70 -25.99
CA GLU A 17 42.41 30.58 -24.70
C GLU A 17 41.46 30.33 -23.51
N GLU A 18 42.07 29.93 -22.39
CA GLU A 18 41.53 29.71 -21.03
C GLU A 18 40.02 29.89 -20.78
N VAL A 19 39.33 28.76 -20.59
CA VAL A 19 38.18 28.66 -19.68
C VAL A 19 38.45 27.50 -18.72
N ALA A 20 38.26 27.72 -17.42
CA ALA A 20 38.54 26.75 -16.36
C ALA A 20 37.88 25.39 -16.62
N SER A 21 38.66 24.31 -16.54
CA SER A 21 38.28 22.95 -16.93
C SER A 21 36.97 22.46 -16.29
N PRO A 22 35.89 22.26 -17.07
CA PRO A 22 34.74 21.49 -16.63
C PRO A 22 35.01 20.00 -16.85
N LEU A 23 35.12 19.27 -15.75
CA LEU A 23 34.57 17.92 -15.53
C LEU A 23 34.56 16.92 -16.72
N ASP A 24 35.37 15.85 -16.60
CA ASP A 24 35.14 14.52 -17.19
C ASP A 24 34.45 14.49 -18.56
N GLY A 25 35.14 15.05 -19.56
CA GLY A 25 34.75 15.04 -20.97
C GLY A 25 34.81 13.65 -21.63
N SER A 26 34.10 12.67 -21.08
CA SER A 26 33.76 11.43 -21.77
C SER A 26 32.32 11.06 -21.45
N VAL A 27 31.43 11.35 -22.39
CA VAL A 27 30.05 10.85 -22.36
C VAL A 27 30.13 9.34 -22.59
N LEU A 28 30.18 8.57 -21.49
CA LEU A 28 30.15 7.12 -21.51
C LEU A 28 28.86 6.65 -22.19
N GLY A 29 28.94 6.41 -23.50
CA GLY A 29 27.89 5.77 -24.27
C GLY A 29 27.72 4.31 -23.88
N GLY A 30 26.62 3.70 -24.31
CA GLY A 30 26.39 2.27 -24.09
C GLY A 30 26.10 1.90 -22.64
N ILE A 31 26.35 0.62 -22.32
CA ILE A 31 26.08 0.01 -21.01
C ILE A 31 26.85 0.65 -19.84
N GLN A 32 28.02 1.27 -20.09
CA GLN A 32 28.78 1.96 -19.03
C GLN A 32 28.08 3.26 -18.60
N GLY A 33 27.45 3.97 -19.54
CA GLY A 33 26.59 5.12 -19.23
C GLY A 33 25.37 4.74 -18.40
N VAL A 34 24.77 3.58 -18.69
CA VAL A 34 23.67 3.02 -17.89
C VAL A 34 24.15 2.75 -16.46
N LYS A 35 25.25 2.00 -16.27
CA LYS A 35 25.82 1.71 -14.94
C LYS A 35 26.10 2.99 -14.14
N ARG A 36 26.74 4.01 -14.75
CA ARG A 36 26.98 5.30 -14.08
C ARG A 36 25.69 6.03 -13.69
N ARG A 37 24.63 5.97 -14.50
CA ARG A 37 23.34 6.59 -14.15
C ARG A 37 22.61 5.85 -13.02
N LEU A 38 22.77 4.52 -12.92
CA LEU A 38 22.18 3.73 -11.83
C LEU A 38 22.78 4.05 -10.45
N THR A 39 24.01 4.58 -10.37
CA THR A 39 24.60 5.04 -9.10
C THR A 39 24.17 6.46 -8.68
N ASN A 40 23.31 7.15 -9.44
CA ASN A 40 22.87 8.51 -9.11
C ASN A 40 21.89 8.49 -7.92
N SER A 41 21.89 9.54 -7.08
CA SER A 41 20.93 9.65 -5.96
C SER A 41 19.47 9.87 -6.41
N HIS A 42 19.23 10.37 -7.61
CA HIS A 42 17.89 10.72 -8.10
C HIS A 42 17.23 9.53 -8.81
N SER A 43 16.03 9.16 -8.36
CA SER A 43 15.27 8.02 -8.87
C SER A 43 14.99 8.12 -10.38
N ASP A 44 14.62 9.29 -10.89
CA ASP A 44 14.30 9.47 -12.31
C ASP A 44 15.52 9.21 -13.23
N VAL A 45 16.74 9.53 -12.77
CA VAL A 45 17.99 9.26 -13.49
C VAL A 45 18.26 7.76 -13.54
N LYS A 46 18.03 7.04 -12.43
CA LYS A 46 18.12 5.57 -12.39
C LYS A 46 17.05 4.93 -13.28
N ILE A 47 15.81 5.43 -13.26
CA ILE A 47 14.68 4.92 -14.05
C ILE A 47 14.93 5.08 -15.55
N ALA A 48 15.44 6.24 -15.99
CA ALA A 48 15.87 6.43 -17.37
C ALA A 48 16.95 5.40 -17.76
N ALA A 49 17.91 5.15 -16.86
CA ALA A 49 18.95 4.15 -17.07
C ALA A 49 18.40 2.71 -17.16
N LEU A 50 17.41 2.32 -16.35
CA LEU A 50 16.77 0.99 -16.43
C LEU A 50 16.03 0.79 -17.76
N ASN A 51 15.34 1.82 -18.26
CA ASN A 51 14.68 1.77 -19.58
C ASN A 51 15.68 1.72 -20.74
N ASP A 52 16.91 2.19 -20.54
CA ASP A 52 18.02 1.95 -21.46
C ASP A 52 18.65 0.56 -21.28
N ALA A 53 18.72 0.04 -20.06
CA ALA A 53 19.39 -1.21 -19.72
C ALA A 53 18.86 -2.39 -20.55
N ILE A 54 17.53 -2.52 -20.69
CA ILE A 54 16.89 -3.60 -21.48
C ILE A 54 17.37 -3.71 -22.94
N LYS A 55 17.97 -2.65 -23.50
CA LYS A 55 18.52 -2.64 -24.87
C LYS A 55 19.84 -3.42 -25.00
N TYR A 56 20.45 -3.82 -23.88
CA TYR A 56 21.78 -4.46 -23.82
C TYR A 56 21.72 -5.97 -23.48
N GLY A 57 20.59 -6.64 -23.78
CA GLY A 57 20.44 -8.08 -23.60
C GLY A 57 20.61 -8.53 -22.15
N ASP A 58 21.24 -9.69 -21.93
CA ASP A 58 21.40 -10.29 -20.59
C ASP A 58 22.15 -9.39 -19.59
N ILE A 59 23.19 -8.66 -20.04
CA ILE A 59 23.95 -7.72 -19.19
C ILE A 59 23.05 -6.54 -18.77
N GLY A 60 22.17 -6.11 -19.67
CA GLY A 60 21.12 -5.15 -19.39
C GLY A 60 20.12 -5.69 -18.37
N LEU A 61 19.65 -6.92 -18.59
CA LEU A 61 18.68 -7.59 -17.73
C LEU A 61 19.21 -7.82 -16.31
N ASP A 62 20.49 -8.16 -16.15
CA ASP A 62 21.13 -8.31 -14.84
C ASP A 62 21.12 -6.99 -14.05
N LEU A 63 21.39 -5.85 -14.68
CA LEU A 63 21.28 -4.54 -14.01
C LEU A 63 19.84 -4.20 -13.61
N VAL A 64 18.84 -4.72 -14.32
CA VAL A 64 17.43 -4.58 -13.94
C VAL A 64 17.08 -5.56 -12.80
N ILE A 65 17.70 -6.74 -12.72
CA ILE A 65 17.59 -7.66 -11.58
C ILE A 65 18.20 -7.03 -10.32
N ASP A 66 19.42 -6.49 -10.40
CA ASP A 66 20.10 -5.82 -9.29
C ASP A 66 19.24 -4.66 -8.73
N ALA A 67 18.60 -3.90 -9.62
CA ALA A 67 17.74 -2.76 -9.26
C ALA A 67 16.42 -3.14 -8.55
N LEU A 68 16.08 -4.44 -8.44
CA LEU A 68 15.03 -4.88 -7.52
C LEU A 68 15.39 -4.61 -6.05
N GLN A 69 16.67 -4.51 -5.73
CA GLN A 69 17.19 -4.22 -4.39
C GLN A 69 17.62 -2.74 -4.22
N ASP A 70 17.24 -1.86 -5.16
CA ASP A 70 17.57 -0.43 -5.07
C ASP A 70 16.87 0.23 -3.87
N SER A 71 17.50 1.21 -3.22
CA SER A 71 16.89 1.94 -2.10
C SER A 71 15.67 2.78 -2.50
N SER A 72 15.47 3.07 -3.79
CA SER A 72 14.30 3.77 -4.29
C SER A 72 13.22 2.80 -4.76
N GLN A 73 12.09 2.77 -4.05
CA GLN A 73 10.89 2.00 -4.42
C GLN A 73 10.40 2.28 -5.86
N GLN A 74 10.54 3.51 -6.35
CA GLN A 74 10.17 3.89 -7.73
C GLN A 74 11.04 3.14 -8.77
N VAL A 75 12.32 2.90 -8.42
CA VAL A 75 13.30 2.17 -9.22
C VAL A 75 13.04 0.67 -9.17
N GLN A 76 12.78 0.12 -7.97
CA GLN A 76 12.36 -1.29 -7.78
C GLN A 76 11.10 -1.64 -8.61
N LEU A 77 10.07 -0.79 -8.59
CA LEU A 77 8.82 -1.01 -9.33
C LEU A 77 9.03 -0.99 -10.85
N VAL A 78 9.87 -0.07 -11.35
CA VAL A 78 10.24 -0.02 -12.76
C VAL A 78 11.05 -1.26 -13.14
N ALA A 79 11.99 -1.68 -12.30
CA ALA A 79 12.77 -2.90 -12.48
C ALA A 79 11.87 -4.13 -12.59
N ALA A 80 10.98 -4.36 -11.63
CA ALA A 80 10.04 -5.48 -11.63
C ALA A 80 9.15 -5.50 -12.89
N LYS A 81 8.65 -4.34 -13.32
CA LYS A 81 7.86 -4.22 -14.56
C LYS A 81 8.68 -4.56 -15.81
N LEU A 82 9.91 -4.04 -15.93
CA LEU A 82 10.79 -4.33 -17.07
C LEU A 82 11.15 -5.82 -17.14
N LEU A 83 11.36 -6.47 -15.99
CA LEU A 83 11.63 -7.91 -15.89
C LEU A 83 10.44 -8.77 -16.35
N GLN A 84 9.22 -8.42 -15.94
CA GLN A 84 7.99 -9.07 -16.41
C GLN A 84 7.80 -8.94 -17.93
N GLN A 85 8.23 -7.83 -18.52
CA GLN A 85 8.03 -7.52 -19.94
C GLN A 85 9.11 -8.10 -20.86
N ASN A 86 10.35 -8.26 -20.40
CA ASN A 86 11.50 -8.53 -21.28
C ASN A 86 12.33 -9.77 -20.93
N GLY A 87 12.13 -10.39 -19.76
CA GLY A 87 13.23 -11.13 -19.11
C GLY A 87 13.20 -12.67 -19.10
N GLY A 88 12.20 -13.31 -19.72
CA GLY A 88 12.15 -14.77 -19.87
C GLY A 88 12.28 -15.56 -18.56
N GLU A 89 12.85 -16.77 -18.63
CA GLU A 89 13.01 -17.67 -17.46
C GLU A 89 13.96 -17.09 -16.39
N LYS A 90 15.00 -16.36 -16.81
CA LYS A 90 15.98 -15.73 -15.91
C LYS A 90 15.31 -14.67 -15.02
N ALA A 91 14.52 -13.78 -15.61
CA ALA A 91 13.76 -12.80 -14.85
C ALA A 91 12.60 -13.42 -14.08
N GLN A 92 11.95 -14.49 -14.57
CA GLN A 92 10.96 -15.21 -13.77
C GLN A 92 11.61 -15.80 -12.50
N LYS A 93 12.79 -16.42 -12.59
CA LYS A 93 13.54 -16.89 -11.42
C LYS A 93 13.97 -15.76 -10.50
N ALA A 94 14.44 -14.63 -11.05
CA ALA A 94 14.79 -13.45 -10.27
C ALA A 94 13.56 -12.86 -9.55
N LEU A 95 12.44 -12.69 -10.24
CA LEU A 95 11.18 -12.21 -9.67
C LEU A 95 10.57 -13.17 -8.65
N LEU A 96 10.71 -14.49 -8.84
CA LEU A 96 10.30 -15.53 -7.88
C LEU A 96 11.23 -15.59 -6.66
N THR A 97 12.50 -15.19 -6.81
CA THR A 97 13.46 -15.14 -5.71
C THR A 97 13.27 -13.85 -4.92
N PHE A 98 13.07 -12.72 -5.60
CA PHE A 98 12.58 -11.46 -5.06
C PHE A 98 11.27 -11.69 -4.29
N SER A 99 10.23 -12.27 -4.90
CA SER A 99 8.97 -12.58 -4.20
C SER A 99 9.03 -13.71 -3.16
N LYS A 100 10.21 -14.25 -2.86
CA LYS A 100 10.47 -15.23 -1.79
C LYS A 100 11.36 -14.66 -0.68
N LEU A 101 12.21 -13.69 -1.00
CA LEU A 101 13.00 -12.92 -0.03
C LEU A 101 12.22 -11.70 0.47
N ASP A 102 11.38 -11.12 -0.39
CA ASP A 102 10.46 -10.05 -0.10
C ASP A 102 9.03 -10.57 0.04
N ILE A 103 8.40 -10.24 1.16
CA ILE A 103 6.99 -10.47 1.55
C ILE A 103 6.02 -9.63 0.65
N ILE A 104 6.46 -9.22 -0.54
CA ILE A 104 6.02 -7.98 -1.16
C ILE A 104 5.44 -8.22 -2.56
N SER A 105 4.15 -8.52 -2.60
CA SER A 105 3.31 -8.26 -3.77
C SER A 105 3.21 -6.75 -4.04
N PRO A 106 3.04 -6.26 -5.29
CA PRO A 106 2.70 -4.86 -5.54
C PRO A 106 1.44 -4.38 -4.79
N LYS A 107 0.53 -5.31 -4.45
CA LYS A 107 -0.64 -5.05 -3.59
C LYS A 107 -0.21 -4.77 -2.13
N ASN A 108 0.79 -5.49 -1.63
CA ASN A 108 1.34 -5.35 -0.29
C ASN A 108 2.13 -4.05 -0.12
N ILE A 109 2.92 -3.64 -1.13
CA ILE A 109 3.55 -2.30 -1.16
C ILE A 109 2.48 -1.22 -1.05
N ALA A 110 1.42 -1.35 -1.85
CA ALA A 110 0.34 -0.37 -1.89
C ALA A 110 -0.41 -0.30 -0.56
N LEU A 111 -0.56 -1.44 0.14
CA LEU A 111 -1.11 -1.55 1.48
C LEU A 111 -0.20 -0.93 2.54
N ARG A 112 1.07 -1.34 2.61
CA ARG A 112 2.01 -0.84 3.62
C ARG A 112 2.18 0.67 3.52
N ARG A 113 2.34 1.20 2.30
CA ARG A 113 2.39 2.65 2.04
C ARG A 113 1.16 3.41 2.53
N VAL A 114 -0.04 2.80 2.46
CA VAL A 114 -1.26 3.48 2.92
C VAL A 114 -1.45 3.34 4.44
N LEU A 115 -1.02 2.24 5.04
CA LEU A 115 -0.94 2.07 6.49
C LEU A 115 0.07 3.03 7.13
N ASP A 116 1.26 3.21 6.54
CA ASP A 116 2.25 4.16 7.03
C ASP A 116 1.73 5.62 6.90
N LYS A 117 1.00 5.95 5.82
CA LYS A 117 0.31 7.26 5.70
C LYS A 117 -0.77 7.46 6.76
N ILE A 118 -1.54 6.41 7.09
CA ILE A 118 -2.52 6.47 8.17
C ILE A 118 -1.80 6.71 9.51
N LEU A 119 -0.70 6.01 9.77
CA LEU A 119 0.09 6.21 10.99
C LEU A 119 0.54 7.67 11.14
N THR A 120 1.16 8.27 10.11
CA THR A 120 1.57 9.68 10.15
C THR A 120 0.38 10.62 10.41
N ILE A 121 -0.77 10.39 9.78
CA ILE A 121 -1.99 11.19 10.03
C ILE A 121 -2.48 11.02 11.47
N LEU A 122 -2.40 9.82 12.04
CA LEU A 122 -2.77 9.58 13.44
C LEU A 122 -1.76 10.25 14.39
N GLU A 123 -0.46 10.14 14.14
CA GLU A 123 0.60 10.78 14.95
C GLU A 123 0.50 12.31 14.93
N GLU A 124 0.19 12.91 13.77
CA GLU A 124 0.03 14.35 13.60
C GLU A 124 -1.25 14.91 14.24
N ARG A 125 -2.35 14.13 14.21
CA ARG A 125 -3.69 14.65 14.54
C ARG A 125 -4.25 14.08 15.85
N VAL A 126 -4.15 12.77 16.07
CA VAL A 126 -4.67 12.04 17.23
C VAL A 126 -3.58 11.20 17.89
N PRO A 127 -2.52 11.83 18.47
CA PRO A 127 -1.34 11.13 18.96
C PRO A 127 -1.66 10.07 20.02
N ASP A 128 -2.71 10.26 20.82
CA ASP A 128 -3.18 9.27 21.80
C ASP A 128 -3.58 7.95 21.12
N ILE A 129 -4.34 8.02 20.01
CA ILE A 129 -4.73 6.85 19.20
C ILE A 129 -3.49 6.22 18.55
N ALA A 130 -2.56 7.03 18.03
CA ALA A 130 -1.32 6.53 17.46
C ALA A 130 -0.46 5.77 18.50
N SER A 131 -0.40 6.28 19.73
CA SER A 131 0.33 5.67 20.84
C SER A 131 -0.30 4.36 21.35
N ALA A 132 -1.62 4.21 21.19
CA ALA A 132 -2.36 3.04 21.63
C ALA A 132 -2.31 1.86 20.63
N LEU A 133 -1.80 2.07 19.41
CA LEU A 133 -1.57 1.02 18.42
C LEU A 133 -0.46 0.05 18.88
N GLN A 134 -0.81 -1.23 19.05
CA GLN A 134 0.14 -2.25 19.50
C GLN A 134 1.23 -2.51 18.44
N PRO A 135 2.47 -2.84 18.85
CA PRO A 135 3.50 -3.32 17.93
C PRO A 135 2.97 -4.41 16.97
N GLY A 136 3.43 -4.40 15.73
CA GLY A 136 3.09 -5.43 14.76
C GLY A 136 3.69 -6.79 15.14
N LEU A 137 2.99 -7.86 14.78
CA LEU A 137 3.41 -9.24 14.99
C LEU A 137 4.45 -9.70 13.96
N THR A 138 5.25 -10.72 14.28
CA THR A 138 5.99 -11.46 13.24
C THR A 138 5.06 -12.43 12.48
N ARG A 139 5.54 -12.97 11.35
CA ARG A 139 4.78 -13.96 10.58
C ARG A 139 4.52 -15.22 11.42
N GLU A 140 5.54 -15.66 12.16
CA GLU A 140 5.52 -16.83 13.03
C GLU A 140 4.56 -16.65 14.22
N GLU A 141 4.43 -15.42 14.73
CA GLU A 141 3.45 -15.09 15.78
C GLU A 141 2.01 -15.15 15.25
N ILE A 142 1.77 -14.61 14.05
CA ILE A 142 0.47 -14.73 13.37
C ILE A 142 0.14 -16.19 13.10
N ASP A 143 1.06 -16.95 12.49
CA ASP A 143 0.89 -18.38 12.19
C ASP A 143 0.59 -19.19 13.48
N LYS A 144 1.22 -18.83 14.61
CA LYS A 144 0.97 -19.43 15.93
C LYS A 144 -0.42 -19.09 16.50
N ILE A 145 -0.88 -17.85 16.35
CA ILE A 145 -2.24 -17.43 16.76
C ILE A 145 -3.29 -18.14 15.91
N THR A 146 -3.04 -18.27 14.61
CA THR A 146 -3.99 -18.82 13.64
C THR A 146 -3.86 -20.33 13.41
N LYS A 147 -3.05 -21.03 14.21
CA LYS A 147 -2.70 -22.45 14.00
C LYS A 147 -3.91 -23.40 13.91
N ASP A 148 -4.98 -23.10 14.66
CA ASP A 148 -6.22 -23.89 14.71
C ASP A 148 -7.35 -23.22 13.91
N PHE A 149 -7.07 -22.10 13.21
CA PHE A 149 -8.07 -21.36 12.44
C PHE A 149 -8.39 -22.09 11.12
N PRO A 150 -9.66 -22.40 10.82
CA PRO A 150 -10.02 -23.33 9.75
C PRO A 150 -9.88 -22.76 8.33
N LEU A 151 -9.46 -21.50 8.17
CA LEU A 151 -9.46 -20.77 6.90
C LEU A 151 -8.12 -20.08 6.67
N LYS A 152 -7.71 -19.98 5.41
CA LYS A 152 -6.50 -19.22 5.06
C LYS A 152 -6.79 -17.72 5.13
N LEU A 153 -6.03 -17.00 5.96
CA LEU A 153 -6.02 -15.54 5.94
C LEU A 153 -5.37 -15.01 4.64
N PRO A 154 -5.90 -13.93 4.04
CA PRO A 154 -5.28 -13.30 2.89
C PRO A 154 -4.07 -12.46 3.30
N GLU A 155 -3.17 -12.22 2.35
CA GLU A 155 -1.91 -11.53 2.61
C GLU A 155 -2.10 -10.07 3.09
N GLU A 156 -3.18 -9.40 2.67
CA GLU A 156 -3.54 -8.07 3.21
C GLU A 156 -3.83 -8.08 4.72
N VAL A 157 -4.25 -9.21 5.30
CA VAL A 157 -4.46 -9.36 6.76
C VAL A 157 -3.12 -9.60 7.47
N TYR A 158 -2.23 -10.39 6.88
CA TYR A 158 -0.87 -10.55 7.42
C TYR A 158 -0.15 -9.19 7.48
N GLU A 159 -0.13 -8.45 6.37
CA GLU A 159 0.46 -7.09 6.31
C GLU A 159 -0.14 -6.12 7.34
N LEU A 160 -1.46 -6.15 7.55
CA LEU A 160 -2.13 -5.32 8.56
C LEU A 160 -1.64 -5.63 9.98
N TYR A 161 -1.58 -6.91 10.36
CA TYR A 161 -1.16 -7.34 11.69
C TYR A 161 0.36 -7.32 11.90
N GLN A 162 1.15 -7.43 10.83
CA GLN A 162 2.60 -7.16 10.84
C GLN A 162 2.93 -5.67 10.92
N TRP A 163 1.98 -4.77 10.59
CA TRP A 163 2.11 -3.33 10.80
C TRP A 163 1.79 -2.94 12.24
N ARG A 164 0.61 -3.31 12.76
CA ARG A 164 0.18 -3.09 14.16
C ARG A 164 -0.79 -4.19 14.62
N ASN A 165 -0.67 -4.68 15.85
CA ASN A 165 -1.55 -5.73 16.39
C ASN A 165 -2.82 -5.17 17.06
N GLY A 166 -3.61 -4.38 16.33
CA GLY A 166 -4.76 -3.69 16.92
C GLY A 166 -4.35 -2.58 17.89
N ILE A 167 -5.26 -2.26 18.81
CA ILE A 167 -5.10 -1.24 19.87
C ILE A 167 -5.06 -1.95 21.23
N SER A 168 -4.26 -1.48 22.19
CA SER A 168 -4.14 -2.12 23.52
C SER A 168 -5.00 -1.50 24.61
N GLY A 169 -5.82 -2.34 25.24
CA GLY A 169 -6.55 -2.03 26.48
C GLY A 169 -7.93 -1.42 26.27
N TYR A 170 -8.61 -1.11 27.36
CA TYR A 170 -9.91 -0.42 27.35
C TYR A 170 -9.84 1.07 26.94
N VAL A 171 -8.74 1.50 26.31
CA VAL A 171 -8.86 2.44 25.19
C VAL A 171 -9.40 1.69 23.97
N GLY A 172 -10.70 1.36 24.04
CA GLY A 172 -11.49 1.54 22.83
C GLY A 172 -11.44 3.03 22.44
N PHE A 173 -12.13 3.43 21.37
CA PHE A 173 -12.57 4.83 21.30
C PHE A 173 -13.69 5.05 22.36
N GLY A 174 -13.30 4.96 23.64
CA GLY A 174 -14.13 5.05 24.82
C GLY A 174 -13.93 6.37 25.53
N LEU A 175 -13.81 7.47 24.79
CA LEU A 175 -14.14 8.78 25.36
C LEU A 175 -15.63 8.76 25.67
N THR A 176 -15.98 8.94 26.94
CA THR A 176 -17.34 8.65 27.39
C THR A 176 -18.38 9.58 26.79
N TRP A 177 -19.57 9.01 26.58
CA TRP A 177 -20.87 9.68 26.41
C TRP A 177 -21.25 10.29 25.05
N ASN A 178 -20.35 10.69 24.13
CA ASN A 178 -20.80 11.47 22.94
C ASN A 178 -20.14 11.26 21.55
N GLY A 179 -19.25 10.28 21.31
CA GLY A 179 -18.70 10.12 19.94
C GLY A 179 -17.92 8.83 19.64
N ILE A 180 -18.45 8.05 18.68
CA ILE A 180 -17.81 6.97 17.89
C ILE A 180 -16.86 6.04 18.67
N GLN A 181 -17.32 4.86 19.12
CA GLN A 181 -16.39 3.79 19.53
C GLN A 181 -15.79 3.04 18.33
N GLY A 182 -14.85 3.69 17.64
CA GLY A 182 -13.88 3.03 16.77
C GLY A 182 -13.09 1.91 17.46
N GLY A 183 -12.61 0.95 16.68
CA GLY A 183 -11.71 -0.11 17.16
C GLY A 183 -10.97 -0.82 16.02
N PHE A 184 -9.71 -1.18 16.27
CA PHE A 184 -8.94 -2.15 15.50
C PHE A 184 -8.52 -3.25 16.47
N SER A 185 -9.19 -4.41 16.40
CA SER A 185 -8.99 -5.49 17.36
C SER A 185 -7.66 -6.21 17.12
N PRO A 186 -6.91 -6.58 18.18
CA PRO A 186 -5.79 -7.51 18.09
C PRO A 186 -6.18 -8.82 17.41
N LEU A 187 -5.24 -9.46 16.71
CA LEU A 187 -5.57 -10.63 15.88
C LEU A 187 -6.23 -11.77 16.69
N ALA A 188 -5.76 -12.01 17.92
CA ALA A 188 -6.32 -13.05 18.78
C ALA A 188 -7.81 -12.79 19.10
N GLU A 189 -8.19 -11.54 19.38
CA GLU A 189 -9.57 -11.14 19.64
C GLU A 189 -10.44 -11.23 18.37
N ALA A 190 -9.90 -10.85 17.21
CA ALA A 190 -10.61 -11.01 15.93
C ALA A 190 -10.90 -12.49 15.59
N ILE A 191 -9.98 -13.40 15.93
CA ILE A 191 -10.15 -14.84 15.77
C ILE A 191 -11.16 -15.40 16.79
N GLU A 192 -11.14 -14.93 18.04
CA GLU A 192 -12.13 -15.29 19.05
C GLU A 192 -13.54 -14.84 18.64
N ASP A 193 -13.67 -13.60 18.16
CA ASP A 193 -14.92 -13.03 17.66
C ASP A 193 -15.49 -13.83 16.48
N PHE A 194 -14.66 -14.28 15.54
CA PHE A 194 -15.08 -15.19 14.47
C PHE A 194 -15.77 -16.44 15.06
N TYR A 195 -15.19 -17.07 16.07
CA TYR A 195 -15.80 -18.25 16.70
C TYR A 195 -17.10 -17.91 17.46
N ASN A 196 -17.16 -16.76 18.14
CA ASN A 196 -18.36 -16.29 18.82
C ASN A 196 -19.51 -16.06 17.82
N VAL A 197 -19.22 -15.45 16.67
CA VAL A 197 -20.18 -15.27 15.57
C VAL A 197 -20.60 -16.62 14.95
N LYS A 198 -19.68 -17.58 14.80
CA LYS A 198 -20.02 -18.94 14.35
C LYS A 198 -20.92 -19.69 15.33
N GLN A 199 -20.68 -19.59 16.64
CA GLN A 199 -21.51 -20.23 17.66
C GLN A 199 -22.95 -19.70 17.68
N ARG A 200 -23.16 -18.43 17.31
CA ARG A 200 -24.49 -17.84 17.10
C ARG A 200 -25.21 -18.39 15.86
N GLY A 201 -24.54 -19.16 15.00
CA GLY A 201 -25.12 -19.80 13.81
C GLY A 201 -24.89 -19.03 12.50
N CYS A 202 -23.97 -18.06 12.45
CA CYS A 202 -23.68 -17.34 11.22
C CYS A 202 -23.06 -18.26 10.14
N PRO A 203 -23.68 -18.40 8.95
CA PRO A 203 -23.16 -19.27 7.90
C PRO A 203 -21.90 -18.70 7.24
N SER A 204 -21.84 -17.38 7.04
CA SER A 204 -20.75 -16.68 6.35
C SER A 204 -19.44 -16.70 7.13
N ASN A 205 -18.32 -16.76 6.43
CA ASN A 205 -16.99 -16.66 6.99
C ASN A 205 -16.43 -15.25 6.74
N PHE A 206 -16.31 -14.46 7.79
CA PHE A 206 -15.66 -13.15 7.74
C PHE A 206 -14.86 -12.91 9.02
N LEU A 207 -13.70 -12.26 8.88
CA LEU A 207 -12.90 -11.81 10.03
C LEU A 207 -13.13 -10.31 10.22
N ARG A 208 -13.69 -9.91 11.36
CA ARG A 208 -13.86 -8.48 11.69
C ARG A 208 -12.48 -7.85 11.90
N LEU A 209 -12.24 -6.70 11.24
CA LEU A 209 -10.96 -6.00 11.30
C LEU A 209 -11.12 -4.65 12.00
N PHE A 210 -12.14 -3.89 11.61
CA PHE A 210 -12.45 -2.59 12.22
C PHE A 210 -13.90 -2.51 12.66
N LEU A 211 -14.13 -1.71 13.69
CA LEU A 211 -15.42 -1.38 14.28
C LEU A 211 -15.52 0.15 14.39
N PHE A 212 -16.72 0.71 14.25
CA PHE A 212 -17.07 2.11 14.54
C PHE A 212 -18.47 2.18 15.17
N ILE A 213 -18.56 2.26 16.51
CA ILE A 213 -19.85 2.33 17.23
C ILE A 213 -20.35 3.77 17.30
N HIS A 214 -21.37 4.10 16.52
CA HIS A 214 -22.12 5.34 16.68
C HIS A 214 -23.26 5.17 17.71
N TYR A 215 -23.92 6.27 18.10
CA TYR A 215 -25.01 6.31 19.10
C TYR A 215 -26.21 5.39 18.81
N LEU A 216 -26.25 4.76 17.63
CA LEU A 216 -27.33 3.91 17.13
C LEU A 216 -26.83 2.51 16.70
N GLY A 217 -25.62 2.08 17.10
CA GLY A 217 -25.07 0.75 16.82
C GLY A 217 -23.63 0.74 16.27
N GLY A 218 -23.03 -0.45 16.18
CA GLY A 218 -21.71 -0.69 15.58
C GLY A 218 -21.72 -0.84 14.06
N ASP A 219 -20.96 -0.01 13.33
CA ASP A 219 -20.52 -0.25 11.95
C ASP A 219 -19.29 -1.17 11.94
N TYR A 220 -19.39 -2.38 11.39
CA TYR A 220 -18.28 -3.33 11.28
C TYR A 220 -17.72 -3.40 9.87
N PHE A 221 -16.40 -3.42 9.75
CA PHE A 221 -15.66 -3.71 8.52
C PHE A 221 -14.91 -5.03 8.69
N ALA A 222 -15.28 -6.02 7.88
CA ALA A 222 -14.71 -7.36 7.93
C ALA A 222 -14.19 -7.79 6.56
N VAL A 223 -13.15 -8.61 6.54
CA VAL A 223 -12.73 -9.29 5.32
C VAL A 223 -13.55 -10.56 5.13
N SER A 224 -14.17 -10.72 3.97
CA SER A 224 -14.86 -11.96 3.61
C SER A 224 -13.85 -13.04 3.26
N LEU A 225 -13.91 -14.17 3.97
CA LEU A 225 -13.10 -15.36 3.74
C LEU A 225 -13.83 -16.39 2.85
N ASP A 226 -15.14 -16.19 2.60
CA ASP A 226 -15.95 -16.99 1.67
C ASP A 226 -15.56 -16.79 0.20
N ASN A 227 -14.78 -15.75 -0.12
CA ASN A 227 -14.52 -15.32 -1.49
C ASN A 227 -13.03 -15.19 -1.76
N ALA A 228 -12.54 -15.86 -2.82
CA ALA A 228 -11.12 -15.87 -3.21
C ALA A 228 -10.52 -14.48 -3.56
N THR A 229 -11.35 -13.45 -3.75
CA THR A 229 -10.90 -12.06 -3.94
C THR A 229 -10.71 -11.28 -2.64
N TYR A 230 -11.16 -11.83 -1.50
CA TYR A 230 -11.11 -11.27 -0.15
C TYR A 230 -11.62 -9.81 -0.07
N PRO A 231 -12.88 -9.55 -0.48
CA PRO A 231 -13.46 -8.22 -0.39
C PRO A 231 -13.66 -7.80 1.07
N ILE A 232 -13.69 -6.49 1.30
CA ILE A 232 -14.21 -5.94 2.54
C ILE A 232 -15.74 -5.87 2.43
N ILE A 233 -16.42 -6.39 3.45
CA ILE A 233 -17.85 -6.25 3.69
C ILE A 233 -18.08 -5.25 4.82
N HIS A 234 -19.25 -4.63 4.80
CA HIS A 234 -19.73 -3.71 5.84
C HIS A 234 -21.11 -4.16 6.30
N PHE A 235 -21.35 -4.10 7.61
CA PHE A 235 -22.65 -4.40 8.22
C PHE A 235 -22.77 -3.67 9.56
N THR A 236 -24.00 -3.45 10.00
CA THR A 236 -24.30 -2.86 11.31
C THR A 236 -24.72 -3.92 12.32
N GLU A 237 -24.58 -3.63 13.61
CA GLU A 237 -25.02 -4.50 14.72
C GLU A 237 -26.52 -4.86 14.64
N ASP A 238 -27.38 -3.91 14.23
CA ASP A 238 -28.81 -4.17 13.98
C ASP A 238 -29.05 -5.25 12.91
N ASN A 239 -28.16 -5.37 11.92
CA ASN A 239 -28.24 -6.41 10.89
C ASN A 239 -27.76 -7.79 11.39
N GLU A 240 -27.08 -7.88 12.54
CA GLU A 240 -26.68 -9.17 13.13
C GLU A 240 -27.86 -9.97 13.69
N ILE A 241 -28.94 -9.29 14.08
CA ILE A 241 -30.08 -9.91 14.76
C ILE A 241 -30.92 -10.81 13.83
N THR A 242 -30.73 -10.73 12.50
CA THR A 242 -31.22 -11.79 11.58
C THR A 242 -30.07 -12.50 10.85
N ILE A 243 -29.47 -13.44 11.58
CA ILE A 243 -28.53 -14.49 11.14
C ILE A 243 -28.97 -15.22 9.84
N GLN A 244 -30.25 -15.20 9.48
CA GLN A 244 -30.79 -15.77 8.24
C GLN A 244 -30.68 -14.85 6.99
N ASN A 245 -30.52 -13.53 7.17
CA ASN A 245 -30.43 -12.55 6.07
C ASN A 245 -28.98 -12.30 5.58
N PHE A 246 -27.98 -12.96 6.19
CA PHE A 246 -26.55 -12.81 5.86
C PHE A 246 -26.17 -13.13 4.39
N LEU A 247 -27.06 -13.78 3.64
CA LEU A 247 -26.92 -14.02 2.19
C LEU A 247 -26.84 -12.73 1.35
N GLY A 248 -27.15 -11.57 1.92
CA GLY A 248 -27.17 -10.26 1.25
C GLY A 248 -25.95 -9.36 1.47
N LEU A 249 -24.87 -9.83 2.11
CA LEU A 249 -23.68 -8.99 2.41
C LEU A 249 -23.10 -8.35 1.13
N GLN A 250 -23.34 -7.04 0.98
CA GLN A 250 -22.81 -6.29 -0.15
C GLN A 250 -21.32 -6.01 0.05
N ARG A 251 -20.53 -6.27 -1.01
CA ARG A 251 -19.12 -5.87 -1.09
C ARG A 251 -19.00 -4.37 -0.87
N PHE A 252 -18.49 -3.97 0.29
CA PHE A 252 -18.21 -2.58 0.62
C PHE A 252 -16.96 -2.06 -0.09
N SER A 253 -15.91 -2.87 -0.22
CA SER A 253 -14.71 -2.50 -0.99
C SER A 253 -14.06 -3.74 -1.61
N PRO A 254 -13.45 -3.66 -2.81
CA PRO A 254 -12.84 -4.81 -3.46
C PRO A 254 -11.58 -5.33 -2.76
N SER A 255 -10.96 -4.57 -1.85
CA SER A 255 -9.83 -5.04 -1.03
C SER A 255 -9.57 -4.13 0.17
N LEU A 256 -8.78 -4.59 1.15
CA LEU A 256 -8.36 -3.77 2.29
C LEU A 256 -7.56 -2.54 1.83
N THR A 257 -6.61 -2.72 0.90
CA THR A 257 -5.85 -1.62 0.28
C THR A 257 -6.77 -0.54 -0.29
N THR A 258 -7.85 -0.93 -0.98
CA THR A 258 -8.79 0.01 -1.60
C THR A 258 -9.54 0.85 -0.56
N LEU A 259 -9.99 0.22 0.52
CA LEU A 259 -10.64 0.89 1.65
C LEU A 259 -9.70 1.91 2.29
N LEU A 260 -8.45 1.52 2.58
CA LEU A 260 -7.50 2.37 3.28
C LEU A 260 -7.07 3.58 2.43
N TYR A 261 -6.97 3.46 1.11
CA TYR A 261 -6.73 4.64 0.24
C TYR A 261 -7.90 5.63 0.29
N ALA A 262 -9.14 5.15 0.34
CA ALA A 262 -10.30 6.00 0.51
C ALA A 262 -10.30 6.71 1.88
N ILE A 263 -9.90 6.00 2.95
CA ILE A 263 -9.74 6.58 4.30
C ILE A 263 -8.67 7.68 4.32
N VAL A 264 -7.51 7.48 3.67
CA VAL A 264 -6.48 8.53 3.55
C VAL A 264 -7.00 9.75 2.78
N GLU A 265 -7.71 9.56 1.66
CA GLU A 265 -8.33 10.70 0.95
C GLU A 265 -9.36 11.42 1.84
N CYS A 266 -10.14 10.68 2.65
CA CYS A 266 -11.06 11.28 3.61
C CYS A 266 -10.37 12.19 4.63
N PHE A 267 -9.20 11.82 5.16
CA PHE A 267 -8.41 12.69 6.04
C PHE A 267 -7.82 13.90 5.31
N GLN A 268 -7.41 13.74 4.04
CA GLN A 268 -6.82 14.81 3.23
C GLN A 268 -7.83 15.91 2.87
N VAL A 269 -9.08 15.56 2.54
CA VAL A 269 -10.12 16.54 2.16
C VAL A 269 -11.02 16.99 3.32
N ASN A 270 -10.59 16.70 4.55
CA ASN A 270 -11.32 16.96 5.79
C ASN A 270 -12.76 16.42 5.72
N ALA A 271 -12.89 15.18 5.24
CA ALA A 271 -14.10 14.36 5.32
C ALA A 271 -14.12 13.54 6.62
N ILE A 272 -12.96 13.16 7.14
CA ILE A 272 -12.74 12.78 8.53
C ILE A 272 -11.89 13.90 9.16
N TYR A 273 -12.29 14.38 10.33
CA TYR A 273 -11.70 15.54 11.00
C TYR A 273 -11.80 15.40 12.52
N ILE A 274 -10.99 16.16 13.26
CA ILE A 274 -11.12 16.21 14.73
C ILE A 274 -12.13 17.28 15.12
N SER A 275 -13.03 16.91 16.02
CA SER A 275 -13.85 17.85 16.78
C SER A 275 -13.36 17.87 18.22
N THR A 276 -13.18 19.07 18.76
CA THR A 276 -13.02 19.31 20.19
C THR A 276 -14.33 19.87 20.73
N PRO A 277 -15.28 19.03 21.20
CA PRO A 277 -16.36 19.49 22.07
C PRO A 277 -15.82 20.28 23.27
N SER A 278 -16.68 21.08 23.89
CA SER A 278 -16.37 22.06 24.94
C SER A 278 -15.79 21.52 26.26
N ASN A 279 -15.40 20.24 26.29
CA ASN A 279 -15.04 19.47 27.47
C ASN A 279 -13.63 18.85 27.35
N ASP A 280 -12.78 19.42 26.50
CA ASP A 280 -11.38 19.04 26.17
C ASP A 280 -11.14 17.64 25.54
N ASP A 281 -12.11 16.73 25.57
CA ASP A 281 -12.04 15.44 24.85
C ASP A 281 -12.11 15.61 23.32
N SER A 282 -11.11 15.10 22.58
CA SER A 282 -11.06 15.17 21.10
C SER A 282 -11.67 13.94 20.42
N SER A 283 -12.74 14.12 19.63
CA SER A 283 -13.35 13.04 18.83
C SER A 283 -12.97 13.10 17.35
N LEU A 284 -12.90 11.94 16.68
CA LEU A 284 -12.81 11.85 15.22
C LEU A 284 -14.22 11.84 14.61
N GLU A 285 -14.64 12.99 14.10
CA GLU A 285 -15.91 13.17 13.40
C GLU A 285 -15.78 12.99 11.88
N PHE A 286 -16.90 12.82 11.20
CA PHE A 286 -16.90 12.72 9.74
C PHE A 286 -18.09 13.40 9.05
N ASN A 287 -17.84 13.94 7.85
CA ASN A 287 -18.88 14.38 6.94
C ASN A 287 -19.33 13.20 6.07
N TYR A 288 -20.50 12.66 6.39
CA TYR A 288 -21.05 11.45 5.78
C TYR A 288 -21.12 11.49 4.24
N ASP A 289 -21.58 12.60 3.64
CA ASP A 289 -21.67 12.68 2.17
C ASP A 289 -20.31 12.78 1.47
N LYS A 290 -19.33 13.48 2.07
CA LYS A 290 -17.95 13.45 1.57
C LYS A 290 -17.38 12.03 1.63
N VAL A 291 -17.46 11.37 2.79
CA VAL A 291 -16.96 9.98 2.97
C VAL A 291 -17.62 9.04 1.95
N ARG A 292 -18.96 9.04 1.89
CA ARG A 292 -19.75 8.26 0.92
C ARG A 292 -19.29 8.46 -0.53
N ASN A 293 -19.03 9.70 -0.94
CA ASN A 293 -18.60 10.01 -2.30
C ASN A 293 -17.17 9.51 -2.59
N ILE A 294 -16.26 9.62 -1.61
CA ILE A 294 -14.88 9.11 -1.72
C ILE A 294 -14.88 7.58 -1.78
N ILE A 295 -15.61 6.90 -0.88
CA ILE A 295 -15.79 5.44 -0.93
C ILE A 295 -16.33 4.99 -2.30
N ARG A 296 -17.37 5.65 -2.81
CA ARG A 296 -17.91 5.36 -4.16
C ARG A 296 -16.86 5.54 -5.26
N LYS A 297 -16.08 6.63 -5.25
CA LYS A 297 -14.99 6.89 -6.21
C LYS A 297 -14.00 5.72 -6.27
N TYR A 298 -13.52 5.24 -5.12
CA TYR A 298 -12.57 4.12 -5.05
C TYR A 298 -13.17 2.77 -5.44
N ASN A 299 -14.46 2.54 -5.18
CA ASN A 299 -15.14 1.28 -5.49
C ASN A 299 -15.64 1.15 -6.94
N THR A 300 -15.81 2.28 -7.64
CA THR A 300 -16.28 2.33 -9.04
C THR A 300 -15.15 2.55 -10.04
N SER A 301 -14.05 3.16 -9.60
CA SER A 301 -12.85 3.33 -10.44
C SER A 301 -12.06 2.04 -10.48
N ASN A 302 -11.72 1.56 -11.68
CA ASN A 302 -10.54 0.70 -11.83
C ASN A 302 -9.33 1.51 -11.34
N LEU A 303 -8.80 1.15 -10.18
CA LEU A 303 -7.79 1.90 -9.43
C LEU A 303 -6.52 2.12 -10.28
N LYS A 304 -6.48 3.22 -11.03
CA LYS A 304 -5.25 3.79 -11.56
C LYS A 304 -4.53 4.41 -10.37
N ILE A 305 -3.53 3.69 -9.85
CA ILE A 305 -2.68 4.19 -8.76
C ILE A 305 -1.88 5.36 -9.32
N TYR A 306 -2.39 6.58 -9.11
CA TYR A 306 -1.65 7.80 -9.41
C TYR A 306 -0.56 7.97 -8.34
N ASN A 307 0.69 8.03 -8.78
CA ASN A 307 1.80 8.40 -7.93
C ASN A 307 1.94 9.93 -7.96
N SER A 308 1.83 10.52 -6.77
CA SER A 308 2.34 11.85 -6.41
C SER A 308 3.57 11.65 -5.53
#